data_AF-A0A167TVD0-F1
#
_entry.id   AF-A0A167TVD0-F1
#
_cell.length_a   1.000
_cell.length_b   1.000
_cell.length_c   1.000
_cell.angle_alpha   90.00
_cell.angle_beta   90.00
_cell.angle_gamma   90.00
#
_symmetry.space_group_name_H-M   'P 1'
#
loop_
_entity.id
_entity.type
_entity.pdbx_description
1 polymer ?
#
loop_
_entity_poly.entity_id
_entity_poly.type
_entity_poly.pdbx_seq_one_letter_code
_entity_poly.pdbx_strand_id
1 'polypeptide(L)'
;MIWRGKYSGQKLQANFLKSDSNSSSRSERYLRRTPLYSRDCYPWEWDIGKFLCHRTFGPHIHRQHSVHAHIANKQGRGIKIPQLGGALTLDGSDHKFHVTDYDVGGINLTYSSAEIFTWARGSGSTRVLILYGGAGETHEFGLPSYLGKPTSIEGDHIEIKQRRSAWVVKWHVTPARRIVRVADLQVYLLWRNVSYNYWVTELPVLGPIGNYSSPSKDVIVEAGYLIRTADLINNQLRLTGDVDGTTEIEVISTPATRLKVIALDREVVQISTTSNVNLRGTVRYNAPKLDVPDLSNLEWKFIDPLPEIQASYDDSSPETLHTELNKQS
;
A
#
# COMPACT_ATOMS: atom_id res chain seq x y z
N MET A 1 7.24 -1.02 16.70
CA MET A 1 6.47 -2.26 16.43
C MET A 1 5.83 -2.24 15.04
N ILE A 2 6.55 -1.82 13.99
CA ILE A 2 6.03 -1.74 12.60
C ILE A 2 6.74 -2.71 11.64
N TRP A 3 7.67 -3.54 12.12
CA TRP A 3 8.40 -4.55 11.34
C TRP A 3 7.56 -5.78 10.95
N ARG A 4 6.37 -5.95 11.54
CA ARG A 4 5.51 -7.11 11.25
C ARG A 4 4.87 -6.93 9.89
N GLY A 5 4.91 -7.96 9.03
CA GLY A 5 4.30 -7.90 7.69
C GLY A 5 2.83 -7.46 7.65
N LYS A 6 2.06 -7.70 8.72
CA LYS A 6 0.68 -7.21 8.87
C LYS A 6 0.56 -5.68 8.81
N TYR A 7 1.56 -4.94 9.32
CA TYR A 7 1.57 -3.48 9.28
C TYR A 7 1.66 -3.00 7.83
N SER A 8 2.64 -3.53 7.08
CA SER A 8 2.81 -3.18 5.68
C SER A 8 1.62 -3.61 4.82
N GLY A 9 1.01 -4.78 5.11
CA GLY A 9 -0.23 -5.21 4.46
C GLY A 9 -1.40 -4.25 4.71
N GLN A 10 -1.61 -3.81 5.95
CA GLN A 10 -2.63 -2.80 6.29
C GLN A 10 -2.35 -1.45 5.63
N LYS A 11 -1.08 -1.04 5.52
CA LYS A 11 -0.69 0.18 4.81
C LYS A 11 -1.11 0.16 3.34
N LEU A 12 -0.99 -0.98 2.65
CA LEU A 12 -1.44 -1.09 1.25
C LEU A 12 -2.94 -0.84 1.14
N GLN A 13 -3.74 -1.49 1.99
CA GLN A 13 -5.20 -1.35 2.00
C GLN A 13 -5.66 0.07 2.36
N ALA A 14 -5.03 0.69 3.36
CA ALA A 14 -5.39 2.04 3.80
C ALA A 14 -5.13 3.09 2.71
N ASN A 15 -3.99 3.00 2.01
CA ASN A 15 -3.67 3.93 0.92
C ASN A 15 -4.59 3.75 -0.29
N PHE A 16 -4.94 2.50 -0.61
CA PHE A 16 -5.93 2.22 -1.64
C PHE A 16 -7.26 2.92 -1.34
N LEU A 17 -7.80 2.70 -0.13
CA LEU A 17 -9.07 3.29 0.29
C LEU A 17 -9.03 4.82 0.34
N LYS A 18 -7.92 5.41 0.80
CA LYS A 18 -7.71 6.87 0.80
C LYS A 18 -7.75 7.45 -0.62
N SER A 19 -7.17 6.75 -1.59
CA SER A 19 -7.06 7.22 -2.98
C SER A 19 -8.33 7.00 -3.82
N ASP A 20 -9.28 6.18 -3.35
CA ASP A 20 -10.58 5.97 -4.01
C ASP A 20 -11.61 7.01 -3.58
N SER A 21 -11.63 8.13 -4.29
CA SER A 21 -12.57 9.25 -4.05
C SER A 21 -14.04 8.90 -4.29
N ASN A 22 -14.33 7.77 -4.94
CA ASN A 22 -15.70 7.33 -5.28
C ASN A 22 -16.19 6.19 -4.38
N SER A 23 -15.49 5.84 -3.30
CA SER A 23 -15.88 4.73 -2.42
C SER A 23 -17.24 4.96 -1.74
N SER A 24 -17.58 6.20 -1.39
CA SER A 24 -18.76 6.58 -0.60
C SER A 24 -20.06 6.78 -1.40
N SER A 25 -20.00 6.98 -2.72
CA SER A 25 -21.18 7.25 -3.56
C SER A 25 -21.76 5.99 -4.21
N ARG A 26 -21.33 4.80 -3.77
CA ARG A 26 -21.67 3.54 -4.44
C ARG A 26 -22.83 2.88 -3.71
N SER A 27 -23.88 2.53 -4.46
CA SER A 27 -24.92 1.66 -3.93
C SER A 27 -24.39 0.23 -3.86
N GLU A 28 -24.49 -0.40 -2.70
CA GLU A 28 -24.37 -1.85 -2.59
C GLU A 28 -25.45 -2.46 -3.48
N ARG A 29 -25.06 -3.02 -4.63
CA ARG A 29 -25.94 -3.90 -5.38
C ARG A 29 -25.74 -5.31 -4.84
N TYR A 30 -26.88 -5.93 -4.51
CA TYR A 30 -27.01 -7.29 -3.97
C TYR A 30 -25.95 -8.27 -4.46
N LEU A 31 -25.47 -9.09 -3.51
CA LEU A 31 -24.68 -10.31 -3.68
C LEU A 31 -25.13 -11.10 -4.92
N ARG A 32 -24.40 -10.98 -6.04
CA ARG A 32 -24.58 -11.87 -7.18
C ARG A 32 -23.55 -12.98 -7.07
N ARG A 33 -24.04 -14.17 -6.75
CA ARG A 33 -23.27 -15.41 -6.84
C ARG A 33 -23.04 -15.69 -8.33
N THR A 34 -21.90 -15.29 -8.87
CA THR A 34 -21.44 -15.79 -10.17
C THR A 34 -20.96 -17.22 -9.98
N PRO A 35 -21.55 -18.21 -10.67
CA PRO A 35 -21.04 -19.56 -10.66
C PRO A 35 -19.76 -19.58 -11.51
N LEU A 36 -18.62 -19.21 -10.93
CA LEU A 36 -17.34 -19.68 -11.43
C LEU A 36 -17.23 -21.15 -11.05
N TYR A 37 -17.07 -22.01 -12.05
CA TYR A 37 -16.90 -23.46 -11.91
C TYR A 37 -15.66 -23.80 -11.07
N SER A 38 -15.76 -23.79 -9.74
CA SER A 38 -14.87 -24.54 -8.85
C SER A 38 -15.49 -24.66 -7.46
N ARG A 39 -15.66 -25.89 -6.96
CA ARG A 39 -16.34 -26.24 -5.70
C ARG A 39 -15.69 -25.68 -4.42
N ASP A 40 -14.49 -25.10 -4.47
CA ASP A 40 -13.79 -24.61 -3.27
C ASP A 40 -13.44 -23.11 -3.28
N CYS A 41 -13.95 -22.37 -4.28
CA CYS A 41 -14.03 -20.91 -4.19
C CYS A 41 -15.45 -20.54 -3.78
N TYR A 42 -15.60 -19.73 -2.75
CA TYR A 42 -16.77 -18.88 -2.58
C TYR A 42 -16.40 -17.52 -3.19
N PRO A 43 -16.53 -17.32 -4.52
CA PRO A 43 -16.35 -16.00 -5.10
C PRO A 43 -17.52 -15.15 -4.61
N TRP A 44 -17.28 -14.38 -3.57
CA TRP A 44 -18.15 -13.26 -3.24
C TRP A 44 -17.76 -12.15 -4.21
N GLU A 45 -18.36 -12.17 -5.40
CA GLU A 45 -18.25 -11.08 -6.35
C GLU A 45 -19.08 -9.90 -5.82
N TRP A 46 -18.40 -8.97 -5.17
CA TRP A 46 -18.96 -7.68 -4.79
C TRP A 46 -18.89 -6.76 -6.01
N ASP A 47 -19.88 -6.81 -6.89
CA ASP A 47 -20.01 -5.76 -7.90
C ASP A 47 -20.55 -4.49 -7.22
N ILE A 48 -19.64 -3.73 -6.63
CA ILE A 48 -19.91 -2.38 -6.11
C ILE A 48 -19.93 -1.36 -7.27
N GLY A 49 -20.36 -1.79 -8.45
CA GLY A 49 -20.35 -1.07 -9.73
C GLY A 49 -19.00 -0.99 -10.43
N LYS A 50 -17.89 -1.27 -9.72
CA LYS A 50 -16.50 -1.03 -10.18
C LYS A 50 -15.39 -1.86 -9.50
N PHE A 51 -15.74 -2.78 -8.60
CA PHE A 51 -14.77 -3.65 -7.92
C PHE A 51 -15.14 -5.11 -8.08
N LEU A 52 -14.14 -5.99 -8.06
CA LEU A 52 -14.34 -7.43 -7.90
C LEU A 52 -13.39 -7.94 -6.83
N CYS A 53 -13.94 -8.56 -5.80
CA CYS A 53 -13.17 -9.25 -4.77
C CYS A 53 -13.05 -10.73 -5.13
N HIS A 54 -11.83 -11.25 -5.15
CA HIS A 54 -11.58 -12.68 -5.22
C HIS A 54 -10.81 -13.13 -3.98
N ARG A 55 -11.16 -14.30 -3.42
CA ARG A 55 -10.56 -14.84 -2.20
C ARG A 55 -10.40 -16.36 -2.29
N THR A 56 -9.28 -16.84 -1.77
CA THR A 56 -9.03 -18.27 -1.47
C THR A 56 -8.72 -18.45 0.01
N PHE A 57 -8.96 -19.66 0.54
CA PHE A 57 -8.66 -20.02 1.93
C PHE A 57 -7.85 -21.31 1.97
N GLY A 58 -6.61 -21.26 2.46
CA GLY A 58 -5.76 -22.43 2.67
C GLY A 58 -4.30 -22.18 2.26
N PRO A 59 -3.30 -22.65 3.03
CA PRO A 59 -1.89 -22.27 2.87
C PRO A 59 -1.18 -22.83 1.62
N HIS A 60 -1.81 -23.75 0.88
CA HIS A 60 -1.20 -24.45 -0.27
C HIS A 60 -2.08 -24.40 -1.53
N ILE A 61 -3.00 -23.45 -1.61
CA ILE A 61 -3.85 -23.29 -2.78
C ILE A 61 -3.10 -22.47 -3.83
N HIS A 62 -2.91 -23.03 -5.03
CA HIS A 62 -2.52 -22.27 -6.22
C HIS A 62 -3.68 -22.38 -7.21
N ARG A 63 -4.33 -21.26 -7.52
CA ARG A 63 -5.49 -21.24 -8.41
C ARG A 63 -5.24 -20.33 -9.58
N GLN A 64 -5.42 -20.87 -10.78
CA GLN A 64 -5.55 -20.09 -11.99
C GLN A 64 -7.02 -19.77 -12.25
N HIS A 65 -7.32 -18.53 -12.60
CA HIS A 65 -8.68 -18.09 -12.90
C HIS A 65 -8.72 -17.04 -14.01
N SER A 66 -9.93 -16.78 -14.51
CA SER A 66 -10.26 -15.62 -15.33
C SER A 66 -11.41 -14.87 -14.68
N VAL A 67 -11.42 -13.56 -14.87
CA VAL A 67 -12.45 -12.68 -14.35
C VAL A 67 -13.31 -12.20 -15.51
N HIS A 68 -14.63 -12.13 -15.30
CA HIS A 68 -15.54 -11.45 -16.22
C HIS A 68 -15.94 -10.12 -15.57
N ALA A 69 -15.60 -9.00 -16.19
CA ALA A 69 -15.88 -7.68 -15.62
C ALA A 69 -16.81 -6.88 -16.54
N HIS A 70 -17.79 -6.19 -15.95
CA HIS A 70 -18.63 -5.25 -16.66
C HIS A 70 -17.97 -3.86 -16.65
N ILE A 71 -17.86 -3.23 -17.82
CA ILE A 71 -17.34 -1.86 -17.97
C ILE A 71 -18.54 -0.97 -18.28
N ALA A 72 -18.76 0.06 -17.45
CA ALA A 72 -19.95 0.90 -17.47
C ALA A 72 -20.20 1.54 -18.85
N ASN A 73 -19.14 1.87 -19.58
CA ASN A 73 -19.20 2.52 -20.89
C ASN A 73 -19.48 1.57 -22.08
N LYS A 74 -19.67 0.25 -21.86
CA LYS A 74 -19.89 -0.72 -22.94
C LYS A 74 -21.21 -1.49 -22.79
N GLN A 75 -22.35 -0.81 -22.96
CA GLN A 75 -23.67 -1.42 -23.28
C GLN A 75 -23.92 -2.85 -22.73
N GLY A 76 -23.58 -3.11 -21.46
CA GLY A 76 -23.74 -4.42 -20.81
C GLY A 76 -22.84 -5.60 -21.27
N ARG A 77 -21.91 -5.45 -22.23
CA ARG A 77 -21.04 -6.58 -22.66
C ARG A 77 -19.81 -6.72 -21.76
N GLY A 78 -19.80 -7.76 -20.92
CA GLY A 78 -18.66 -8.11 -20.07
C GLY A 78 -17.39 -8.41 -20.88
N ILE A 79 -16.23 -8.07 -20.31
CA ILE A 79 -14.92 -8.45 -20.83
C ILE A 79 -14.33 -9.60 -20.01
N LYS A 80 -13.69 -10.55 -20.69
CA LYS A 80 -12.90 -11.60 -20.03
C LYS A 80 -11.47 -11.09 -19.82
N ILE A 81 -10.98 -11.19 -18.60
CA ILE A 81 -9.63 -10.78 -18.18
C ILE A 81 -8.88 -12.05 -17.71
N PRO A 82 -7.66 -12.34 -18.21
CA PRO A 82 -6.84 -11.51 -19.11
C PRO A 82 -7.30 -11.53 -20.59
N GLN A 83 -7.20 -10.38 -21.27
CA GLN A 83 -7.52 -10.24 -22.69
C GLN A 83 -6.38 -10.68 -23.62
N LEU A 84 -5.13 -10.65 -23.14
CA LEU A 84 -3.94 -11.09 -23.90
C LEU A 84 -3.59 -12.56 -23.65
N GLY A 85 -4.54 -13.35 -23.13
CA GLY A 85 -4.38 -14.78 -22.84
C GLY A 85 -3.62 -15.06 -21.55
N GLY A 86 -3.56 -16.34 -21.18
CA GLY A 86 -3.09 -16.79 -19.86
C GLY A 86 -4.20 -16.74 -18.80
N ALA A 87 -3.81 -16.82 -17.53
CA ALA A 87 -4.71 -16.78 -16.39
C ALA A 87 -4.14 -15.85 -15.31
N LEU A 88 -5.04 -15.31 -14.49
CA LEU A 88 -4.69 -14.68 -13.23
C LEU A 88 -4.45 -15.78 -12.19
N THR A 89 -3.61 -15.51 -11.19
CA THR A 89 -3.33 -16.44 -10.10
C THR A 89 -3.72 -15.85 -8.76
N LEU A 90 -4.19 -16.72 -7.86
CA LEU A 90 -4.44 -16.39 -6.46
C LEU A 90 -3.84 -17.50 -5.60
N ASP A 91 -2.86 -17.11 -4.79
CA ASP A 91 -2.01 -18.04 -4.03
C ASP A 91 -2.29 -17.97 -2.53
N GLY A 92 -2.44 -19.14 -1.92
CA GLY A 92 -2.64 -19.29 -0.49
C GLY A 92 -3.95 -18.68 0.02
N SER A 93 -3.91 -18.18 1.26
CA SER A 93 -4.99 -17.40 1.87
C SER A 93 -4.86 -15.93 1.49
N ASP A 94 -5.11 -15.60 0.23
CA ASP A 94 -5.03 -14.24 -0.30
C ASP A 94 -6.40 -13.73 -0.76
N HIS A 95 -6.52 -12.41 -0.85
CA HIS A 95 -7.65 -11.74 -1.47
C HIS A 95 -7.14 -10.59 -2.34
N LYS A 96 -7.89 -10.27 -3.39
CA LYS A 96 -7.54 -9.17 -4.30
C LYS A 96 -8.75 -8.33 -4.65
N PHE A 97 -8.53 -7.03 -4.77
CA PHE A 97 -9.49 -6.10 -5.36
C PHE A 97 -9.08 -5.80 -6.80
N HIS A 98 -9.83 -6.36 -7.75
CA HIS A 98 -9.76 -5.93 -9.14
C HIS A 98 -10.68 -4.73 -9.32
N VAL A 99 -10.33 -3.84 -10.24
CA VAL A 99 -11.06 -2.59 -10.45
C VAL A 99 -11.50 -2.45 -11.91
N THR A 100 -12.62 -1.77 -12.14
CA THR A 100 -13.05 -1.29 -13.47
C THR A 100 -13.45 0.17 -13.40
N ASP A 101 -13.29 0.89 -14.52
CA ASP A 101 -13.64 2.31 -14.65
C ASP A 101 -13.12 3.18 -13.48
N TYR A 102 -11.89 2.91 -13.04
CA TYR A 102 -11.26 3.56 -11.89
C TYR A 102 -10.65 4.90 -12.32
N ASP A 103 -10.95 5.97 -11.58
CA ASP A 103 -10.46 7.31 -11.93
C ASP A 103 -9.07 7.57 -11.33
N VAL A 104 -8.08 7.74 -12.20
CA VAL A 104 -6.70 8.08 -11.86
C VAL A 104 -6.48 9.56 -12.19
N GLY A 105 -7.08 10.43 -11.39
CA GLY A 105 -6.96 11.88 -11.54
C GLY A 105 -7.38 12.39 -12.92
N GLY A 106 -8.53 11.95 -13.43
CA GLY A 106 -9.12 12.28 -14.73
C GLY A 106 -8.85 11.26 -15.83
N ILE A 107 -7.92 10.32 -15.62
CA ILE A 107 -7.71 9.18 -16.53
C ILE A 107 -8.55 8.00 -16.05
N ASN A 108 -9.49 7.54 -16.88
CA ASN A 108 -10.22 6.31 -16.60
C ASN A 108 -9.31 5.09 -16.88
N LEU A 109 -8.88 4.40 -15.83
CA LEU A 109 -8.33 3.05 -15.90
C LEU A 109 -9.47 2.07 -16.14
N THR A 110 -9.56 1.56 -17.37
CA THR A 110 -10.69 0.75 -17.84
C THR A 110 -10.87 -0.50 -16.98
N TYR A 111 -9.75 -1.14 -16.63
CA TYR A 111 -9.69 -2.17 -15.58
C TYR A 111 -8.25 -2.37 -15.11
N SER A 112 -8.10 -2.97 -13.93
CA SER A 112 -6.84 -3.58 -13.49
C SER A 112 -7.12 -4.86 -12.73
N SER A 113 -6.40 -5.93 -13.08
CA SER A 113 -6.34 -7.14 -12.24
C SER A 113 -5.34 -7.02 -11.10
N ALA A 114 -4.32 -6.17 -11.24
CA ALA A 114 -3.40 -5.85 -10.15
C ALA A 114 -4.09 -4.91 -9.16
N GLU A 115 -3.70 -5.01 -7.89
CA GLU A 115 -4.23 -4.14 -6.84
C GLU A 115 -3.60 -2.74 -6.95
N ILE A 116 -4.39 -1.71 -6.65
CA ILE A 116 -3.91 -0.32 -6.61
C ILE A 116 -3.34 -0.06 -5.22
N PHE A 117 -2.10 0.40 -5.12
CA PHE A 117 -1.56 0.93 -3.87
C PHE A 117 -2.02 2.38 -3.64
N THR A 118 -1.79 3.24 -4.63
CA THR A 118 -2.18 4.65 -4.61
C THR A 118 -2.05 5.25 -6.01
N TRP A 119 -2.54 6.48 -6.18
CA TRP A 119 -2.18 7.35 -7.29
C TRP A 119 -2.04 8.80 -6.80
N ALA A 120 -1.24 9.61 -7.49
CA ALA A 120 -1.07 11.03 -7.19
C ALA A 120 -0.89 11.87 -8.45
N ARG A 121 -1.18 13.17 -8.33
CA ARG A 121 -0.78 14.16 -9.33
C ARG A 121 0.54 14.78 -8.88
N GLY A 122 1.57 14.54 -9.66
CA GLY A 122 2.85 15.23 -9.53
C GLY A 122 2.81 16.62 -10.16
N SER A 123 3.96 17.25 -10.28
CA SER A 123 4.08 18.56 -10.90
C SER A 123 3.89 18.51 -12.42
N GLY A 124 3.52 19.65 -13.01
CA GLY A 124 3.43 19.80 -14.48
C GLY A 124 2.44 18.84 -15.16
N SER A 125 1.34 18.50 -14.47
CA SER A 125 0.31 17.53 -14.89
C SER A 125 0.76 16.06 -14.90
N THR A 126 1.96 15.74 -14.43
CA THR A 126 2.37 14.33 -14.30
C THR A 126 1.45 13.58 -13.34
N ARG A 127 1.17 12.33 -13.67
CA ARG A 127 0.37 11.41 -12.87
C ARG A 127 1.18 10.17 -12.59
N VAL A 128 1.10 9.68 -11.36
CA VAL A 128 1.65 8.39 -10.96
C VAL A 128 0.52 7.49 -10.51
N LEU A 129 0.52 6.26 -11.00
CA LEU A 129 -0.30 5.15 -10.51
C LEU A 129 0.63 4.03 -10.07
N ILE A 130 0.42 3.49 -8.87
CA ILE A 130 1.19 2.35 -8.36
C ILE A 130 0.27 1.13 -8.29
N LEU A 131 0.61 0.12 -9.08
CA LEU A 131 -0.03 -1.20 -9.09
C LEU A 131 0.91 -2.23 -8.48
N TYR A 132 0.37 -3.19 -7.75
CA TYR A 132 1.15 -4.29 -7.19
C TYR A 132 0.46 -5.65 -7.32
N GLY A 133 1.27 -6.71 -7.25
CA GLY A 133 0.83 -8.10 -7.24
C GLY A 133 1.72 -8.99 -6.38
N GLY A 134 1.27 -10.21 -6.10
CA GLY A 134 2.06 -11.26 -5.44
C GLY A 134 3.16 -11.82 -6.34
N ALA A 135 4.17 -12.47 -5.76
CA ALA A 135 5.30 -13.01 -6.52
C ALA A 135 4.82 -14.07 -7.53
N GLY A 136 5.29 -14.00 -8.78
CA GLY A 136 4.93 -14.97 -9.81
C GLY A 136 3.51 -14.80 -10.37
N GLU A 137 2.76 -13.81 -9.92
CA GLU A 137 1.44 -13.52 -10.49
C GLU A 137 1.55 -12.88 -11.87
N THR A 138 0.55 -13.10 -12.70
CA THR A 138 0.40 -12.39 -13.98
C THR A 138 -0.77 -11.44 -13.88
N HIS A 139 -0.55 -10.18 -14.27
CA HIS A 139 -1.56 -9.14 -14.22
C HIS A 139 -1.69 -8.40 -15.54
N GLU A 140 -2.87 -7.81 -15.72
CA GLU A 140 -3.23 -7.04 -16.89
C GLU A 140 -4.06 -5.81 -16.49
N PHE A 141 -3.80 -4.69 -17.13
CA PHE A 141 -4.62 -3.48 -16.99
C PHE A 141 -4.90 -2.85 -18.35
N GLY A 142 -6.02 -2.13 -18.43
CA GLY A 142 -6.53 -1.50 -19.64
C GLY A 142 -6.56 0.02 -19.54
N LEU A 143 -6.02 0.68 -20.55
CA LEU A 143 -5.99 2.14 -20.69
C LEU A 143 -6.77 2.58 -21.94
N PRO A 144 -7.47 3.72 -21.92
CA PRO A 144 -8.14 4.24 -23.10
C PRO A 144 -7.17 4.50 -24.26
N SER A 145 -7.55 4.10 -25.46
CA SER A 145 -6.69 4.23 -26.66
C SER A 145 -6.35 5.68 -27.04
N TYR A 146 -7.19 6.65 -26.65
CA TYR A 146 -6.96 8.08 -26.91
C TYR A 146 -5.73 8.64 -26.18
N LEU A 147 -5.21 7.95 -25.15
CA LEU A 147 -4.00 8.36 -24.43
C LEU A 147 -2.71 8.12 -25.24
N GLY A 148 -2.80 7.43 -26.38
CA GLY A 148 -1.64 7.00 -27.16
C GLY A 148 -1.06 5.67 -26.67
N LYS A 149 -0.04 5.17 -27.39
CA LYS A 149 0.57 3.86 -27.12
C LYS A 149 1.42 3.90 -25.85
N PRO A 150 1.19 3.03 -24.86
CA PRO A 150 2.06 2.90 -23.70
C PRO A 150 3.46 2.40 -24.08
N THR A 151 4.46 2.85 -23.34
CA THR A 151 5.88 2.49 -23.54
C THR A 151 6.51 2.06 -22.23
N SER A 152 7.34 1.01 -22.25
CA SER A 152 8.15 0.66 -21.07
C SER A 152 9.32 1.64 -20.97
N ILE A 153 9.49 2.28 -19.82
CA ILE A 153 10.62 3.17 -19.53
C ILE A 153 11.56 2.60 -18.46
N GLU A 154 11.13 1.57 -17.75
CA GLU A 154 11.94 0.82 -16.80
C GLU A 154 11.49 -0.64 -16.78
N GLY A 155 12.47 -1.55 -16.79
CA GLY A 155 12.23 -2.99 -16.84
C GLY A 155 11.74 -3.51 -18.19
N ASP A 156 11.72 -4.84 -18.29
CA ASP A 156 11.50 -5.58 -19.52
C ASP A 156 10.30 -6.56 -19.38
N HIS A 157 10.03 -7.34 -20.43
CA HIS A 157 8.97 -8.37 -20.44
C HIS A 157 7.54 -7.84 -20.20
N ILE A 158 7.23 -6.65 -20.71
CA ILE A 158 5.88 -6.08 -20.71
C ILE A 158 5.25 -6.29 -22.09
N GLU A 159 4.11 -6.95 -22.13
CA GLU A 159 3.34 -7.13 -23.36
C GLU A 159 2.31 -6.01 -23.50
N ILE A 160 2.42 -5.20 -24.56
CA ILE A 160 1.54 -4.06 -24.83
C ILE A 160 0.83 -4.30 -26.16
N LYS A 161 -0.49 -4.47 -26.13
CA LYS A 161 -1.31 -4.71 -27.33
C LYS A 161 -2.59 -3.86 -27.31
N GLN A 162 -2.94 -3.29 -28.45
CA GLN A 162 -4.24 -2.62 -28.60
C GLN A 162 -5.34 -3.68 -28.76
N ARG A 163 -6.46 -3.46 -28.06
CA ARG A 163 -7.68 -4.24 -28.16
C ARG A 163 -8.87 -3.28 -28.25
N ARG A 164 -9.45 -3.18 -29.45
CA ARG A 164 -10.54 -2.24 -29.73
C ARG A 164 -10.13 -0.81 -29.32
N SER A 165 -10.90 -0.18 -28.43
CA SER A 165 -10.68 1.18 -27.93
C SER A 165 -9.77 1.27 -26.70
N ALA A 166 -9.03 0.22 -26.34
CA ALA A 166 -8.12 0.23 -25.20
C ALA A 166 -6.72 -0.31 -25.56
N TRP A 167 -5.69 0.25 -24.95
CA TRP A 167 -4.39 -0.37 -24.81
C TRP A 167 -4.41 -1.33 -23.62
N VAL A 168 -3.98 -2.55 -23.84
CA VAL A 168 -3.89 -3.58 -22.80
C VAL A 168 -2.42 -3.82 -22.52
N VAL A 169 -2.06 -3.71 -21.24
CA VAL A 169 -0.71 -3.91 -20.74
C VAL A 169 -0.72 -5.12 -19.82
N LYS A 170 0.01 -6.17 -20.20
CA LYS A 170 0.17 -7.40 -19.43
C LYS A 170 1.62 -7.52 -18.95
N TRP A 171 1.77 -7.92 -17.69
CA TRP A 171 3.07 -8.04 -17.05
C TRP A 171 3.09 -9.20 -16.05
N HIS A 172 4.29 -9.71 -15.80
CA HIS A 172 4.54 -10.74 -14.81
C HIS A 172 5.24 -10.13 -13.59
N VAL A 173 4.78 -10.47 -12.40
CA VAL A 173 5.28 -9.88 -11.16
C VAL A 173 6.61 -10.53 -10.79
N THR A 174 7.67 -9.72 -10.81
CA THR A 174 9.01 -10.09 -10.32
C THR A 174 9.45 -9.09 -9.25
N PRO A 175 10.49 -9.41 -8.44
CA PRO A 175 11.05 -8.44 -7.51
C PRO A 175 11.53 -7.14 -8.17
N ALA A 176 11.99 -7.21 -9.43
CA ALA A 176 12.35 -6.01 -10.19
C ALA A 176 11.12 -5.16 -10.55
N ARG A 177 11.21 -3.86 -10.28
CA ARG A 177 10.23 -2.84 -10.65
C ARG A 177 10.16 -2.68 -12.18
N ARG A 178 8.97 -2.32 -12.65
CA ARG A 178 8.72 -1.91 -14.04
C ARG A 178 7.94 -0.61 -14.07
N ILE A 179 8.17 0.22 -15.08
CA ILE A 179 7.43 1.47 -15.25
C ILE A 179 6.97 1.59 -16.70
N VAL A 180 5.67 1.82 -16.87
CA VAL A 180 5.04 2.09 -18.15
C VAL A 180 4.61 3.55 -18.21
N ARG A 181 4.97 4.25 -19.28
CA ARG A 181 4.55 5.63 -19.53
C ARG A 181 3.54 5.69 -20.67
N VAL A 182 2.48 6.47 -20.48
CA VAL A 182 1.49 6.81 -21.50
C VAL A 182 1.00 8.24 -21.25
N ALA A 183 1.05 9.10 -22.27
CA ALA A 183 0.78 10.53 -22.10
C ALA A 183 1.53 11.12 -20.87
N ASP A 184 0.82 11.70 -19.91
CA ASP A 184 1.34 12.24 -18.65
C ASP A 184 1.24 11.25 -17.47
N LEU A 185 0.84 10.00 -17.70
CA LEU A 185 0.73 8.94 -16.69
C LEU A 185 1.97 8.03 -16.69
N GLN A 186 2.54 7.83 -15.52
CA GLN A 186 3.50 6.75 -15.23
C GLN A 186 2.84 5.70 -14.33
N VAL A 187 2.86 4.46 -14.78
CA VAL A 187 2.34 3.31 -14.03
C VAL A 187 3.51 2.48 -13.51
N TYR A 188 3.68 2.46 -12.20
CA TYR A 188 4.67 1.66 -11.48
C TYR A 188 4.07 0.30 -11.20
N LEU A 189 4.77 -0.75 -11.62
CA LEU A 189 4.34 -2.14 -11.50
C LEU A 189 5.27 -2.86 -10.53
N LEU A 190 4.76 -3.14 -9.33
CA LEU A 190 5.56 -3.57 -8.19
C LEU A 190 5.22 -4.99 -7.74
N TRP A 191 6.23 -5.67 -7.21
CA TRP A 191 5.99 -6.79 -6.33
C TRP A 191 5.49 -6.30 -4.96
N ARG A 192 4.52 -7.01 -4.36
CA ARG A 192 3.93 -6.72 -3.05
C ARG A 192 4.97 -6.38 -1.99
N ASN A 193 6.05 -7.16 -1.88
CA ASN A 193 7.06 -6.91 -0.85
C ASN A 193 7.89 -5.64 -1.11
N VAL A 194 8.07 -5.24 -2.37
CA VAL A 194 8.69 -3.95 -2.72
C VAL A 194 7.74 -2.80 -2.39
N SER A 195 6.44 -2.95 -2.66
CA SER A 195 5.44 -1.93 -2.33
C SER A 195 5.34 -1.64 -0.82
N TYR A 196 5.77 -2.56 0.05
CA TYR A 196 5.86 -2.32 1.50
C TYR A 196 6.84 -1.21 1.88
N ASN A 197 7.79 -0.89 1.01
CA ASN A 197 8.78 0.17 1.22
C ASN A 197 8.33 1.53 0.67
N TYR A 198 7.14 1.60 0.06
CA TYR A 198 6.56 2.83 -0.43
C TYR A 198 5.72 3.51 0.65
N TRP A 199 5.80 4.84 0.70
CA TRP A 199 5.10 5.67 1.66
C TRP A 199 4.38 6.80 0.95
N VAL A 200 3.15 7.06 1.39
CA VAL A 200 2.34 8.19 0.95
C VAL A 200 2.20 9.13 2.15
N THR A 201 2.66 10.35 2.00
CA THR A 201 2.54 11.41 2.99
C THR A 201 1.84 12.60 2.37
N GLU A 202 1.28 13.50 3.17
CA GLU A 202 0.61 14.70 2.68
C GLU A 202 1.36 15.94 3.14
N LEU A 203 1.58 16.88 2.23
CA LEU A 203 2.14 18.18 2.58
C LEU A 203 1.16 18.97 3.46
N PRO A 204 1.65 19.68 4.49
CA PRO A 204 0.83 20.63 5.23
C PRO A 204 0.41 21.76 4.29
N VAL A 205 -0.89 22.08 4.28
CA VAL A 205 -1.41 23.23 3.55
C VAL A 205 -2.38 24.01 4.42
N LEU A 206 -2.53 25.30 4.14
CA LEU A 206 -3.49 26.16 4.83
C LEU A 206 -4.94 25.81 4.46
N GLY A 207 -5.89 26.41 5.17
CA GLY A 207 -7.32 26.26 4.88
C GLY A 207 -7.67 26.68 3.44
N PRO A 208 -8.75 26.14 2.85
CA PRO A 208 -9.77 25.28 3.50
C PRO A 208 -9.39 23.80 3.55
N ILE A 209 -8.38 23.34 2.80
CA ILE A 209 -8.04 21.91 2.78
C ILE A 209 -7.33 21.47 4.07
N GLY A 210 -6.50 22.33 4.67
CA GLY A 210 -5.93 22.09 6.01
C GLY A 210 -5.38 20.67 6.22
N ASN A 211 -5.86 20.00 7.26
CA ASN A 211 -5.50 18.63 7.64
C ASN A 211 -6.35 17.53 6.96
N TYR A 212 -7.26 17.88 6.04
CA TYR A 212 -8.03 16.89 5.29
C TYR A 212 -7.19 16.27 4.18
N SER A 213 -7.37 14.98 3.94
CA SER A 213 -6.64 14.28 2.89
C SER A 213 -7.05 14.73 1.48
N SER A 214 -6.07 14.81 0.59
CA SER A 214 -6.26 15.19 -0.82
C SER A 214 -5.10 14.69 -1.70
N PRO A 215 -5.40 14.06 -2.85
CA PRO A 215 -4.36 13.63 -3.81
C PRO A 215 -3.48 14.76 -4.36
N SER A 216 -3.90 16.02 -4.20
CA SER A 216 -3.12 17.20 -4.59
C SER A 216 -1.95 17.51 -3.65
N LYS A 217 -1.95 16.96 -2.43
CA LYS A 217 -0.90 17.14 -1.42
C LYS A 217 0.01 15.93 -1.30
N ASP A 218 -0.33 14.83 -1.96
CA ASP A 218 0.34 13.56 -1.79
C ASP A 218 1.79 13.63 -2.29
N VAL A 219 2.71 13.20 -1.42
CA VAL A 219 4.09 12.91 -1.73
C VAL A 219 4.27 11.41 -1.60
N ILE A 220 4.71 10.79 -2.70
CA ILE A 220 5.00 9.36 -2.74
C ILE A 220 6.51 9.18 -2.76
N VAL A 221 7.02 8.42 -1.79
CA VAL A 221 8.44 8.08 -1.71
C VAL A 221 8.61 6.57 -1.58
N GLU A 222 9.58 6.02 -2.29
CA GLU A 222 10.18 4.74 -1.94
C GLU A 222 11.27 5.01 -0.90
N ALA A 223 11.23 4.31 0.22
CA ALA A 223 12.20 4.46 1.29
C ALA A 223 12.42 3.12 1.99
N GLY A 224 12.58 3.12 3.31
CA GLY A 224 12.75 1.94 4.14
C GLY A 224 11.71 1.88 5.24
N TYR A 225 12.20 1.82 6.47
CA TYR A 225 11.44 1.45 7.66
C TYR A 225 10.22 2.32 7.96
N LEU A 226 10.34 3.66 7.97
CA LEU A 226 9.22 4.56 8.23
C LEU A 226 9.46 5.95 7.66
N ILE A 227 8.42 6.51 7.03
CA ILE A 227 8.31 7.95 6.76
C ILE A 227 7.06 8.44 7.48
N ARG A 228 7.23 9.47 8.33
CA ARG A 228 6.20 10.01 9.22
C ARG A 228 5.52 11.22 8.61
N THR A 229 6.30 12.18 8.13
CA THR A 229 5.77 13.42 7.54
C THR A 229 6.60 13.88 6.35
N ALA A 230 6.00 14.73 5.52
CA ALA A 230 6.67 15.47 4.47
C ALA A 230 6.29 16.95 4.58
N ASP A 231 7.26 17.82 4.37
CA ASP A 231 7.06 19.26 4.28
C ASP A 231 7.87 19.81 3.09
N LEU A 232 7.36 20.88 2.47
CA LEU A 232 7.95 21.49 1.30
C LEU A 232 8.22 22.97 1.56
N ILE A 233 9.47 23.29 1.88
CA ILE A 233 9.91 24.66 2.17
C ILE A 233 10.98 25.04 1.15
N ASN A 234 10.81 26.15 0.42
CA ASN A 234 11.82 26.70 -0.49
C ASN A 234 12.39 25.66 -1.49
N ASN A 235 11.54 24.81 -2.08
CA ASN A 235 11.94 23.73 -3.00
C ASN A 235 12.81 22.62 -2.37
N GLN A 236 12.82 22.52 -1.05
CA GLN A 236 13.40 21.42 -0.28
C GLN A 236 12.28 20.54 0.26
N LEU A 237 12.31 19.26 -0.13
CA LEU A 237 11.45 18.25 0.48
C LEU A 237 12.09 17.78 1.79
N ARG A 238 11.44 18.07 2.91
CA ARG A 238 11.87 17.67 4.25
C ARG A 238 10.99 16.52 4.72
N LEU A 239 11.58 15.35 4.82
CA LEU A 239 10.95 14.16 5.35
C LEU A 239 11.34 14.02 6.82
N THR A 240 10.43 13.50 7.64
CA THR A 240 10.76 12.94 8.96
C THR A 240 10.45 11.46 8.95
N GLY A 241 11.25 10.65 9.63
CA GLY A 241 11.12 9.21 9.52
C GLY A 241 11.98 8.45 10.51
N ASP A 242 12.12 7.17 10.24
CA ASP A 242 13.08 6.31 10.91
C ASP A 242 13.69 5.37 9.87
N VAL A 243 14.98 5.07 10.04
CA VAL A 243 15.70 4.07 9.26
C VAL A 243 16.24 3.00 10.21
N ASP A 244 16.15 1.73 9.81
CA ASP A 244 16.70 0.59 10.54
C ASP A 244 17.95 0.00 9.86
N GLY A 245 18.37 0.61 8.76
CA GLY A 245 19.49 0.22 7.92
C GLY A 245 19.80 1.28 6.87
N THR A 246 20.92 1.13 6.15
CA THR A 246 21.25 2.05 5.06
C THR A 246 20.15 1.96 4.01
N THR A 247 19.52 3.08 3.71
CA THR A 247 18.25 3.14 2.99
C THR A 247 18.39 4.03 1.77
N GLU A 248 17.95 3.55 0.61
CA GLU A 248 17.75 4.40 -0.57
C GLU A 248 16.39 5.09 -0.47
N ILE A 249 16.36 6.39 -0.76
CA ILE A 249 15.15 7.19 -0.83
C ILE A 249 14.97 7.65 -2.27
N GLU A 250 13.83 7.36 -2.86
CA GLU A 250 13.43 7.83 -4.18
C GLU A 250 12.10 8.58 -4.09
N VAL A 251 12.06 9.81 -4.59
CA VAL A 251 10.83 10.60 -4.69
C VAL A 251 10.12 10.24 -5.99
N ILE A 252 9.02 9.52 -5.85
CA ILE A 252 8.22 9.00 -6.96
C ILE A 252 7.23 10.05 -7.46
N SER A 253 6.61 10.79 -6.54
CA SER A 253 5.68 11.87 -6.88
C SER A 253 5.73 12.96 -5.82
N THR A 254 5.65 14.20 -6.28
CA THR A 254 5.50 15.39 -5.43
C THR A 254 4.77 16.49 -6.21
N PRO A 255 3.95 17.32 -5.55
CA PRO A 255 3.35 18.49 -6.20
C PRO A 255 4.38 19.60 -6.50
N ALA A 256 5.62 19.51 -5.98
CA ALA A 256 6.68 20.48 -6.23
C ALA A 256 7.10 20.52 -7.71
N THR A 257 7.08 21.71 -8.33
CA THR A 257 7.51 21.90 -9.72
C THR A 257 9.00 21.75 -9.94
N ARG A 258 9.80 22.04 -8.92
CA ARG A 258 11.26 21.82 -8.94
C ARG A 258 11.74 21.50 -7.54
N LEU A 259 12.16 20.26 -7.32
CA LEU A 259 12.88 19.89 -6.11
C LEU A 259 14.38 20.11 -6.32
N LYS A 260 15.03 20.71 -5.32
CA LYS A 260 16.49 20.91 -5.31
C LYS A 260 17.20 20.06 -4.28
N VAL A 261 16.52 19.77 -3.17
CA VAL A 261 17.10 19.14 -1.99
C VAL A 261 16.07 18.19 -1.38
N ILE A 262 16.53 17.02 -0.97
CA ILE A 262 15.80 16.11 -0.09
C ILE A 262 16.53 16.09 1.24
N ALA A 263 15.81 16.15 2.35
CA ALA A 263 16.35 15.94 3.68
C ALA A 263 15.52 14.93 4.45
N LEU A 264 16.16 14.07 5.25
CA LEU A 264 15.50 13.20 6.22
C LEU A 264 15.99 13.59 7.62
N ASP A 265 15.06 13.86 8.55
CA ASP A 265 15.37 14.23 9.94
C ASP A 265 16.42 15.34 10.07
N ARG A 266 16.33 16.35 9.19
CA ARG A 266 17.22 17.52 9.04
C ARG A 266 18.56 17.25 8.34
N GLU A 267 18.90 16.00 8.07
CA GLU A 267 20.10 15.66 7.30
C GLU A 267 19.83 15.73 5.80
N VAL A 268 20.65 16.50 5.08
CA VAL A 268 20.54 16.63 3.62
C VAL A 268 21.05 15.36 2.96
N VAL A 269 20.21 14.78 2.10
CA VAL A 269 20.54 13.60 1.32
C VAL A 269 21.19 14.06 0.01
N GLN A 270 22.32 13.44 -0.36
CA GLN A 270 22.89 13.64 -1.69
C GLN A 270 21.99 12.97 -2.72
N ILE A 271 21.52 13.75 -3.69
CA ILE A 271 20.55 13.31 -4.69
C ILE A 271 21.17 13.17 -6.08
N SER A 272 20.65 12.22 -6.84
CA SER A 272 20.89 11.99 -8.25
C SER A 272 19.55 11.84 -8.97
N THR A 273 19.54 11.98 -10.29
CA THR A 273 18.35 11.77 -11.10
C THR A 273 18.42 10.40 -11.76
N THR A 274 17.35 9.62 -11.61
CA THR A 274 17.23 8.31 -12.26
C THR A 274 16.87 8.44 -13.74
N SER A 275 16.92 7.34 -14.49
CA SER A 275 16.55 7.31 -15.91
C SER A 275 15.07 7.69 -16.16
N ASN A 276 14.19 7.42 -15.19
CA ASN A 276 12.78 7.83 -15.19
C ASN A 276 12.55 9.24 -14.63
N VAL A 277 13.61 10.00 -14.34
CA VAL A 277 13.60 11.41 -13.88
C VAL A 277 13.16 11.60 -12.42
N ASN A 278 13.16 10.53 -11.63
CA ASN A 278 12.94 10.63 -10.19
C ASN A 278 14.20 11.12 -9.49
N LEU A 279 14.04 11.77 -8.35
CA LEU A 279 15.15 12.13 -7.48
C LEU A 279 15.41 10.99 -6.50
N ARG A 280 16.65 10.54 -6.44
CA ARG A 280 17.08 9.42 -5.59
C ARG A 280 18.33 9.76 -4.81
N GLY A 281 18.40 9.32 -3.56
CA GLY A 281 19.59 9.45 -2.73
C GLY A 281 19.70 8.33 -1.70
N THR A 282 20.80 8.31 -0.95
CA THR A 282 21.07 7.26 0.05
C THR A 282 21.28 7.88 1.42
N VAL A 283 20.53 7.40 2.41
CA VAL A 283 20.74 7.68 3.83
C VAL A 283 21.58 6.56 4.41
N ARG A 284 22.80 6.88 4.85
CA ARG A 284 23.69 5.91 5.48
C ARG A 284 23.29 5.72 6.93
N TYR A 285 23.18 4.46 7.33
CA TYR A 285 22.93 4.09 8.72
C TYR A 285 24.15 3.38 9.28
N ASN A 286 24.68 3.92 10.37
CA ASN A 286 25.73 3.31 11.16
C ASN A 286 25.11 2.87 12.48
N ALA A 287 24.93 1.56 12.66
CA ALA A 287 24.35 1.03 13.89
C ALA A 287 25.20 1.44 15.10
N PRO A 288 24.64 2.13 16.10
CA PRO A 288 25.38 2.48 17.30
C PRO A 288 25.71 1.21 18.08
N LYS A 289 26.89 1.20 18.72
CA LYS A 289 27.18 0.19 19.72
C LYS A 289 26.34 0.52 20.96
N LEU A 290 25.41 -0.36 21.30
CA LEU A 290 24.63 -0.25 22.52
C LEU A 290 25.40 -0.90 23.66
N ASP A 291 25.70 -0.12 24.69
CA ASP A 291 26.27 -0.62 25.93
C ASP A 291 25.13 -0.82 26.94
N VAL A 292 24.65 -2.06 27.02
CA VAL A 292 23.54 -2.44 27.91
C VAL A 292 24.15 -3.14 29.11
N PRO A 293 23.85 -2.71 30.36
CA PRO A 293 24.43 -3.33 31.54
C PRO A 293 24.02 -4.80 31.65
N ASP A 294 24.97 -5.63 32.05
CA ASP A 294 24.68 -7.02 32.37
C ASP A 294 23.86 -7.08 33.66
N LEU A 295 22.59 -7.46 33.50
CA LEU A 295 21.64 -7.56 34.60
C LEU A 295 22.14 -8.53 35.69
N SER A 296 22.96 -9.53 35.37
CA SER A 296 23.48 -10.48 36.35
C SER A 296 24.53 -9.89 37.29
N ASN A 297 25.20 -8.80 36.88
CA ASN A 297 26.21 -8.11 37.67
C ASN A 297 25.62 -6.98 38.53
N LEU A 298 24.30 -6.76 38.48
CA LEU A 298 23.62 -5.80 39.32
C LEU A 298 23.46 -6.35 40.74
N GLU A 299 23.54 -5.47 41.73
CA GLU A 299 23.22 -5.80 43.11
C GLU A 299 21.69 -5.90 43.27
N TRP A 300 21.15 -7.10 43.03
CA TRP A 300 19.73 -7.38 43.24
C TRP A 300 19.41 -7.45 44.73
N LYS A 301 18.55 -6.54 45.18
CA LYS A 301 17.97 -6.61 46.53
C LYS A 301 16.72 -7.49 46.49
N PHE A 302 16.60 -8.35 47.49
CA PHE A 302 15.46 -9.24 47.66
C PHE A 302 14.89 -9.07 49.06
N ILE A 303 13.57 -9.10 49.15
CA ILE A 303 12.81 -9.24 50.40
C ILE A 303 11.76 -10.33 50.15
N ASP A 304 11.52 -11.18 51.15
CA ASP A 304 10.46 -12.19 51.08
C ASP A 304 9.10 -11.49 50.88
N PRO A 305 8.42 -11.69 49.74
CA PRO A 305 7.16 -11.01 49.46
C PRO A 305 5.96 -11.65 50.17
N LEU A 306 6.17 -12.74 50.92
CA LEU A 306 5.11 -13.45 51.62
C LEU A 306 5.47 -13.70 53.09
N PRO A 307 5.69 -12.64 53.89
CA PRO A 307 5.95 -12.81 55.31
C PRO A 307 4.80 -13.50 56.06
N GLU A 308 3.57 -13.49 55.51
CA GLU A 308 2.33 -14.02 56.11
C GLU A 308 2.36 -15.52 56.41
N ILE A 309 3.17 -16.30 55.69
CA ILE A 309 3.29 -17.75 55.93
C ILE A 309 4.27 -18.09 57.07
N GLN A 310 5.01 -17.09 57.58
CA GLN A 310 5.95 -17.29 58.68
C GLN A 310 5.18 -17.33 60.01
N ALA A 311 5.52 -18.27 60.89
CA ALA A 311 4.85 -18.42 62.20
C ALA A 311 5.03 -17.19 63.12
N SER A 312 6.02 -16.34 62.84
CA SER A 312 6.28 -15.08 63.54
C SER A 312 5.55 -13.88 62.95
N TYR A 313 4.76 -14.07 61.90
CA TYR A 313 3.97 -12.99 61.30
C TYR A 313 2.90 -12.54 62.28
N ASP A 314 2.87 -11.24 62.58
CA ASP A 314 1.86 -10.62 63.42
C ASP A 314 0.80 -9.98 62.51
N ASP A 315 -0.35 -10.63 62.42
CA ASP A 315 -1.50 -10.16 61.68
C ASP A 315 -2.50 -9.41 62.57
N SER A 316 -2.14 -8.94 63.76
CA SER A 316 -3.06 -8.28 64.71
C SER A 316 -3.67 -6.94 64.27
N SER A 317 -3.26 -6.42 63.10
CA SER A 317 -3.85 -5.24 62.46
C SER A 317 -4.41 -5.51 61.04
N PRO A 318 -5.27 -6.51 60.80
CA PRO A 318 -5.90 -6.69 59.50
C PRO A 318 -7.20 -5.87 59.41
N GLU A 319 -7.61 -5.48 58.21
CA GLU A 319 -9.00 -5.07 57.99
C GLU A 319 -9.91 -6.29 58.22
N THR A 320 -10.83 -6.19 59.17
CA THR A 320 -11.77 -7.26 59.51
C THR A 320 -12.68 -7.56 58.32
N LEU A 321 -12.80 -8.82 57.93
CA LEU A 321 -13.77 -9.26 56.93
C LEU A 321 -15.21 -8.96 57.41
N HIS A 322 -15.92 -8.10 56.68
CA HIS A 322 -17.32 -7.81 56.93
C HIS A 322 -18.21 -9.02 56.56
N THR A 323 -19.15 -9.36 57.44
CA THR A 323 -20.12 -10.45 57.24
C THR A 323 -21.40 -10.02 56.51
N GLU A 324 -21.54 -8.73 56.18
CA GLU A 324 -22.70 -8.18 55.47
C GLU A 324 -22.29 -7.53 54.15
N LEU A 325 -23.07 -7.80 53.10
CA LEU A 325 -22.99 -7.11 51.82
C LEU A 325 -23.97 -5.93 51.83
N ASN A 326 -23.56 -4.77 51.31
CA ASN A 326 -24.44 -3.60 51.17
C ASN A 326 -25.71 -3.98 50.38
N LYS A 327 -26.86 -4.04 51.06
CA LYS A 327 -28.16 -4.08 50.38
C LYS A 327 -28.42 -2.69 49.80
N GLN A 328 -28.40 -2.59 48.47
CA GLN A 328 -28.91 -1.41 47.77
C GLN A 328 -30.40 -1.26 48.10
N SER A 329 -30.77 -0.07 48.59
CA SER A 329 -32.16 0.36 48.77
C SER A 329 -32.72 0.97 47.50
#